data_AF-A0A8D8BAL0-F1
#
_entry.id   AF-A0A8D8BAL0-F1
#
_cell.length_a   1.000
_cell.length_b   1.000
_cell.length_c   1.000
_cell.angle_alpha   90.00
_cell.angle_beta   90.00
_cell.angle_gamma   90.00
#
_symmetry.space_group_name_H-M   'P 1'
#
loop_
_entity.id
_entity.type
_entity.pdbx_description
1 polymer ?
#
loop_
_entity_poly.entity_id
_entity_poly.type
_entity_poly.pdbx_seq_one_letter_code
_entity_poly.pdbx_strand_id
1 'polypeptide(L)'
;MPRLVPCPDCVTAVYCSTRCLEEDKKWFHLYECGIMAKLEHISNRAFPLGPRMLFYGLGLFNGNLDQFMDFCKAYDRTGSDPLTLDYTNPDRLEEFKAFHCAKEPPTKFDYDYFSKFNAVLYVSIYMKQPRVASLFRSEDQQYFFLFQTLDYMRMALMLDIGHCTPYDWYTTQHFSIASLCNHACYPNTMALYHAGHLKLIVVRRIAKGEQITIPYVSPVEEFACREDHIKAVIKDAMISTCICDLCDPAKFLSLKMKLLNQNVCVKRQDFMLPIMENGDFQPEALRRFCEQHLHELPSPIEKVQIATNEFRFSTGKAFIKDVENAIRLALAE
;
A
#
# COMPACT_ATOMS: atom_id res chain seq x y z
N MET A 1 22.00 -2.21 -21.57
CA MET A 1 21.47 -1.58 -20.33
C MET A 1 20.55 -0.48 -20.79
N PRO A 2 19.27 -0.42 -20.37
CA PRO A 2 18.50 0.79 -20.59
C PRO A 2 19.33 1.94 -20.05
N ARG A 3 19.60 2.94 -20.90
CA ARG A 3 20.51 4.03 -20.56
C ARG A 3 19.81 4.89 -19.51
N LEU A 4 20.05 4.54 -18.25
CA LEU A 4 19.57 5.28 -17.11
C LEU A 4 20.01 6.74 -17.24
N VAL A 5 19.08 7.65 -17.00
CA VAL A 5 19.28 9.09 -17.11
C VAL A 5 19.43 9.64 -15.69
N PRO A 6 20.64 10.00 -15.24
CA PRO A 6 20.80 10.64 -13.94
C PRO A 6 20.20 12.05 -13.98
N CYS A 7 19.69 12.53 -12.84
CA CYS A 7 19.39 13.95 -12.71
C CYS A 7 20.68 14.77 -12.87
N PRO A 8 20.70 15.84 -13.69
CA PRO A 8 21.89 16.68 -13.80
C PRO A 8 22.12 17.55 -12.55
N ASP A 9 21.09 17.71 -11.71
CA ASP A 9 21.04 18.66 -10.61
C ASP A 9 21.20 18.00 -9.22
N CYS A 10 21.23 16.65 -9.15
CA CYS A 10 21.48 15.92 -7.91
C CYS A 10 22.14 14.55 -8.16
N VAL A 11 22.69 13.96 -7.10
CA VAL A 11 23.36 12.65 -7.14
C VAL A 11 22.48 11.47 -6.70
N THR A 12 21.19 11.73 -6.43
CA THR A 12 20.28 10.75 -5.81
C THR A 12 19.31 10.15 -6.83
N ALA A 13 18.74 10.95 -7.73
CA ALA A 13 17.68 10.51 -8.63
C ALA A 13 18.23 9.99 -9.97
N VAL A 14 17.70 8.84 -10.39
CA VAL A 14 18.02 8.21 -11.67
C VAL A 14 16.72 7.73 -12.33
N TYR A 15 16.58 7.98 -13.63
CA TYR A 15 15.34 7.75 -14.37
C TYR A 15 15.54 6.74 -15.49
N CYS A 16 14.46 6.06 -15.88
CA CYS A 16 14.48 5.11 -16.99
C CYS A 16 14.52 5.79 -18.38
N SER A 17 14.16 7.09 -18.46
CA SER A 17 14.15 7.86 -19.70
C SER A 17 14.17 9.36 -19.43
N THR A 18 14.54 10.17 -20.45
CA THR A 18 14.46 11.63 -20.39
C THR A 18 13.02 12.11 -20.14
N ARG A 19 12.02 11.42 -20.71
CA ARG A 19 10.61 11.72 -20.47
C ARG A 19 10.26 11.66 -18.99
N CYS A 20 10.68 10.60 -18.29
CA CYS A 20 10.40 10.45 -16.86
C CYS A 20 11.14 11.49 -16.02
N LEU A 21 12.37 11.86 -16.39
CA LEU A 21 13.10 12.97 -15.76
C LEU A 21 12.34 14.30 -15.90
N GLU A 22 11.89 14.63 -17.11
CA GLU A 22 11.16 15.86 -17.41
C GLU A 22 9.78 15.90 -16.74
N GLU A 23 9.13 14.75 -16.61
CA GLU A 23 7.85 14.64 -15.91
C GLU A 23 8.02 14.84 -14.41
N ASP A 24 8.94 14.12 -13.76
CA ASP A 24 9.15 14.23 -12.31
C ASP A 24 9.67 15.62 -11.89
N LYS A 25 10.43 16.29 -12.77
CA LYS A 25 10.82 17.70 -12.60
C LYS A 25 9.63 18.66 -12.50
N LYS A 26 8.40 18.26 -12.78
CA LYS A 26 7.18 19.08 -12.61
C LYS A 26 6.49 18.84 -11.26
N TRP A 27 6.84 17.76 -10.56
CA TRP A 27 6.18 17.30 -9.34
C TRP A 27 7.08 17.50 -8.12
N PHE A 28 7.16 16.52 -7.22
CA PHE A 28 7.88 16.65 -5.95
C PHE A 28 9.40 16.76 -6.14
N HIS A 29 9.99 16.17 -7.18
CA HIS A 29 11.43 16.29 -7.41
C HIS A 29 11.87 17.74 -7.63
N LEU A 30 11.01 18.58 -8.20
CA LEU A 30 11.25 20.03 -8.33
C LEU A 30 11.65 20.70 -7.01
N TYR A 31 11.12 20.18 -5.90
CA TYR A 31 11.27 20.69 -4.54
C TYR A 31 12.29 19.89 -3.72
N GLU A 32 12.43 18.58 -3.99
CA GLU A 32 13.38 17.69 -3.30
C GLU A 32 14.80 17.72 -3.89
N CYS A 33 14.97 18.14 -5.15
CA CYS A 33 16.25 18.07 -5.84
C CYS A 33 17.37 18.79 -5.08
N GLY A 34 18.48 18.08 -4.82
CA GLY A 34 19.62 18.59 -4.06
C GLY A 34 19.51 18.44 -2.53
N ILE A 35 18.33 18.08 -1.99
CA ILE A 35 18.14 17.76 -0.57
C ILE A 35 17.67 16.32 -0.32
N MET A 36 17.42 15.51 -1.36
CA MET A 36 16.96 14.13 -1.26
C MET A 36 17.77 13.27 -0.29
N ALA A 37 19.11 13.30 -0.36
CA ALA A 37 19.96 12.53 0.56
C ALA A 37 19.69 12.87 2.05
N LYS A 38 19.37 14.15 2.35
CA LYS A 38 19.01 14.57 3.72
C LYS A 38 17.63 14.06 4.12
N LEU A 39 16.68 14.05 3.18
CA LEU A 39 15.34 13.51 3.38
C LEU A 39 15.40 11.99 3.61
N GLU A 40 16.27 11.28 2.91
CA GLU A 40 16.49 9.83 3.10
C GLU A 40 16.99 9.50 4.50
N HIS A 41 17.89 10.31 5.07
CA HIS A 41 18.39 10.10 6.44
C HIS A 41 17.34 10.24 7.54
N ILE A 42 16.22 10.92 7.26
CA ILE A 42 15.09 11.04 8.18
C ILE A 42 13.86 10.26 7.69
N SER A 43 14.01 9.49 6.60
CA SER A 43 12.94 8.71 6.02
C SER A 43 12.57 7.54 6.93
N ASN A 44 11.28 7.43 7.23
CA ASN A 44 10.74 6.34 8.02
C ASN A 44 9.27 6.13 7.68
N ARG A 45 8.85 4.87 7.50
CA ARG A 45 7.47 4.48 7.16
C ARG A 45 6.90 5.36 6.03
N ALA A 46 5.64 5.78 6.17
CA ALA A 46 4.92 6.61 5.21
C ALA A 46 5.16 8.13 5.37
N PHE A 47 6.00 8.58 6.31
CA PHE A 47 6.19 10.03 6.56
C PHE A 47 6.69 10.85 5.37
N PRO A 48 7.61 10.37 4.50
CA PRO A 48 8.02 11.10 3.31
C PRO A 48 6.85 11.48 2.39
N LEU A 49 5.73 10.75 2.46
CA LEU A 49 4.57 10.99 1.62
C LEU A 49 3.79 12.24 2.02
N GLY A 50 3.82 12.68 3.27
CA GLY A 50 3.15 13.91 3.67
C GLY A 50 3.55 15.13 2.81
N PRO A 51 4.84 15.52 2.78
CA PRO A 51 5.27 16.63 1.95
C PRO A 51 5.20 16.31 0.45
N ARG A 52 5.38 15.05 0.03
CA ARG A 52 5.23 14.68 -1.39
C ARG A 52 3.79 14.84 -1.88
N MET A 53 2.79 14.46 -1.07
CA MET A 53 1.38 14.66 -1.37
C MET A 53 1.04 16.15 -1.39
N LEU A 54 1.66 16.96 -0.52
CA LEU A 54 1.52 18.41 -0.56
C LEU A 54 2.03 19.01 -1.87
N PHE A 55 3.25 18.64 -2.29
CA PHE A 55 3.82 19.14 -3.54
C PHE A 55 3.14 18.56 -4.77
N TYR A 56 2.65 17.33 -4.70
CA TYR A 56 1.80 16.75 -5.74
C TYR A 56 0.52 17.55 -5.90
N GLY A 57 -0.18 17.85 -4.80
CA GLY A 57 -1.35 18.73 -4.78
C GLY A 57 -1.05 20.10 -5.38
N LEU A 58 0.03 20.76 -4.94
CA LEU A 58 0.48 22.04 -5.49
C LEU A 58 0.76 21.96 -7.01
N GLY A 59 1.31 20.83 -7.49
CA GLY A 59 1.53 20.57 -8.91
C GLY A 59 0.24 20.52 -9.73
N LEU A 60 -0.86 20.01 -9.17
CA LEU A 60 -2.19 20.03 -9.82
C LEU A 60 -2.71 21.45 -10.03
N PHE A 61 -2.26 22.41 -9.22
CA PHE A 61 -2.54 23.84 -9.36
C PHE A 61 -1.40 24.60 -10.07
N ASN A 62 -0.54 23.91 -10.82
CA ASN A 62 0.59 24.49 -11.55
C ASN A 62 1.52 25.36 -10.68
N GLY A 63 1.69 25.02 -9.41
CA GLY A 63 2.51 25.80 -8.48
C GLY A 63 1.82 27.03 -7.87
N ASN A 64 0.54 27.25 -8.13
CA ASN A 64 -0.23 28.34 -7.53
C ASN A 64 -0.62 27.98 -6.08
N LEU A 65 0.16 28.50 -5.13
CA LEU A 65 -0.04 28.21 -3.70
C LEU A 65 -1.39 28.73 -3.18
N ASP A 66 -1.83 29.91 -3.61
CA ASP A 66 -3.07 30.52 -3.10
C ASP A 66 -4.30 29.69 -3.53
N GLN A 67 -4.35 29.30 -4.81
CA GLN A 67 -5.42 28.40 -5.31
C GLN A 67 -5.43 27.05 -4.59
N PHE A 68 -4.25 26.50 -4.32
CA PHE A 68 -4.13 25.23 -3.59
C PHE A 68 -4.58 25.37 -2.13
N MET A 69 -4.21 26.45 -1.45
CA MET A 69 -4.66 26.74 -0.08
C MET A 69 -6.18 26.92 -0.02
N ASP A 70 -6.77 27.62 -0.99
CA ASP A 70 -8.22 27.80 -1.07
C ASP A 70 -8.94 26.48 -1.34
N PHE A 71 -8.38 25.63 -2.21
CA PHE A 71 -8.87 24.27 -2.41
C PHE A 71 -8.84 23.48 -1.10
N CYS A 72 -7.72 23.45 -0.38
CA CYS A 72 -7.61 22.69 0.87
C CYS A 72 -8.65 23.14 1.91
N LYS A 73 -8.87 24.46 2.04
CA LYS A 73 -9.88 25.03 2.95
C LYS A 73 -11.31 24.68 2.54
N ALA A 74 -11.61 24.70 1.24
CA ALA A 74 -12.94 24.40 0.74
C ALA A 74 -13.34 22.92 0.91
N TYR A 75 -12.35 22.03 0.97
CA TYR A 75 -12.54 20.58 0.97
C TYR A 75 -11.99 19.89 2.24
N ASP A 76 -12.16 20.51 3.41
CA ASP A 76 -11.61 19.99 4.66
C ASP A 76 -12.26 18.67 5.12
N ARG A 77 -11.55 17.54 4.96
CA ARG A 77 -11.79 16.22 5.61
C ARG A 77 -13.26 15.78 5.80
N THR A 78 -14.14 16.17 4.88
CA THR A 78 -15.61 15.97 4.99
C THR A 78 -16.06 14.54 4.72
N GLY A 79 -15.16 13.71 4.19
CA GLY A 79 -15.42 12.37 3.67
C GLY A 79 -15.44 12.34 2.14
N SER A 80 -15.08 11.18 1.60
CA SER A 80 -15.08 10.88 0.18
C SER A 80 -15.49 9.45 -0.05
N ASP A 81 -16.07 9.16 -1.22
CA ASP A 81 -16.29 7.79 -1.69
C ASP A 81 -15.38 7.50 -2.89
N PRO A 82 -14.23 6.84 -2.69
CA PRO A 82 -13.30 6.53 -3.78
C PRO A 82 -13.88 5.51 -4.78
N LEU A 83 -14.99 4.82 -4.46
CA LEU A 83 -15.65 3.92 -5.41
C LEU A 83 -16.37 4.67 -6.54
N THR A 84 -16.56 5.97 -6.40
CA THR A 84 -17.23 6.81 -7.42
C THR A 84 -16.27 7.35 -8.48
N LEU A 85 -14.96 7.13 -8.31
CA LEU A 85 -13.92 7.57 -9.24
C LEU A 85 -13.86 6.68 -10.49
N ASP A 86 -13.60 7.30 -11.65
CA ASP A 86 -13.34 6.58 -12.90
C ASP A 86 -11.86 6.23 -13.03
N TYR A 87 -11.50 5.01 -12.62
CA TYR A 87 -10.15 4.49 -12.74
C TYR A 87 -9.74 4.06 -14.16
N THR A 88 -10.67 4.09 -15.14
CA THR A 88 -10.34 3.80 -16.55
C THR A 88 -9.78 5.02 -17.27
N ASN A 89 -10.13 6.22 -16.81
CA ASN A 89 -9.60 7.49 -17.26
C ASN A 89 -9.38 8.42 -16.06
N PRO A 90 -8.28 8.22 -15.30
CA PRO A 90 -8.10 8.84 -14.00
C PRO A 90 -7.93 10.37 -14.10
N ASP A 91 -8.84 11.10 -13.47
CA ASP A 91 -8.68 12.52 -13.19
C ASP A 91 -7.88 12.70 -11.90
N ARG A 92 -6.62 13.13 -12.05
CA ARG A 92 -5.70 13.32 -10.93
C ARG A 92 -6.22 14.31 -9.88
N LEU A 93 -7.02 15.30 -10.28
CA LEU A 93 -7.57 16.29 -9.34
C LEU A 93 -8.70 15.68 -8.51
N GLU A 94 -9.60 14.91 -9.13
CA GLU A 94 -10.67 14.23 -8.39
C GLU A 94 -10.12 13.10 -7.50
N GLU A 95 -9.10 12.37 -7.94
CA GLU A 95 -8.39 11.40 -7.10
C GLU A 95 -7.73 12.08 -5.88
N PHE A 96 -7.03 13.19 -6.11
CA PHE A 96 -6.41 13.95 -5.03
C PHE A 96 -7.44 14.53 -4.06
N LYS A 97 -8.58 15.02 -4.58
CA LYS A 97 -9.70 15.48 -3.78
C LYS A 97 -10.29 14.37 -2.93
N ALA A 98 -10.44 13.15 -3.47
CA ALA A 98 -10.87 12.01 -2.67
C ALA A 98 -9.88 11.73 -1.52
N PHE A 99 -8.58 11.74 -1.79
CA PHE A 99 -7.56 11.62 -0.74
C PHE A 99 -7.64 12.75 0.30
N HIS A 100 -7.76 14.02 -0.12
CA HIS A 100 -7.82 15.19 0.75
C HIS A 100 -9.10 15.24 1.60
N CYS A 101 -10.23 14.80 1.05
CA CYS A 101 -11.50 14.75 1.77
C CYS A 101 -11.62 13.53 2.69
N ALA A 102 -10.80 12.49 2.54
CA ALA A 102 -10.91 11.26 3.34
C ALA A 102 -10.89 11.57 4.84
N LYS A 103 -11.83 10.98 5.60
CA LYS A 103 -11.99 11.23 7.03
C LYS A 103 -10.84 10.61 7.82
N GLU A 104 -10.34 11.38 8.78
CA GLU A 104 -9.45 10.83 9.80
C GLU A 104 -10.25 9.80 10.64
N PRO A 105 -9.72 8.60 10.86
CA PRO A 105 -10.36 7.62 11.73
C PRO A 105 -10.39 8.12 13.18
N PRO A 106 -11.42 7.77 13.96
CA PRO A 106 -11.63 8.30 15.31
C PRO A 106 -10.65 7.78 16.37
N THR A 107 -9.58 7.08 15.98
CA THR A 107 -8.63 6.44 16.88
C THR A 107 -7.63 7.43 17.48
N LYS A 108 -7.28 7.24 18.75
CA LYS A 108 -6.13 7.91 19.36
C LYS A 108 -4.90 7.53 18.55
N PHE A 109 -4.34 8.52 17.86
CA PHE A 109 -3.18 8.30 17.03
C PHE A 109 -1.94 8.19 17.94
N ASP A 110 -1.59 6.95 18.33
CA ASP A 110 -0.47 6.66 19.25
C ASP A 110 0.87 7.24 18.74
N TYR A 111 0.97 7.52 17.44
CA TYR A 111 2.13 8.12 16.79
C TYR A 111 2.03 9.65 16.62
N ASP A 112 1.13 10.35 17.32
CA ASP A 112 0.85 11.77 17.06
C ASP A 112 2.06 12.66 17.35
N TYR A 113 2.68 12.47 18.51
CA TYR A 113 3.92 13.17 18.85
C TYR A 113 5.05 12.86 17.86
N PHE A 114 5.15 11.59 17.42
CA PHE A 114 6.16 11.19 16.46
C PHE A 114 5.90 11.82 15.09
N SER A 115 4.64 11.94 14.66
CA SER A 115 4.27 12.55 13.39
C SER A 115 4.49 14.06 13.41
N LYS A 116 4.15 14.73 14.52
CA LYS A 116 4.47 16.14 14.73
C LYS A 116 5.96 16.40 14.64
N PHE A 117 6.77 15.56 15.30
CA PHE A 117 8.22 15.65 15.23
C PHE A 117 8.75 15.47 13.80
N ASN A 118 8.28 14.45 13.08
CA ASN A 118 8.64 14.23 11.68
C ASN A 118 8.21 15.42 10.80
N ALA A 119 6.98 15.92 10.93
CA ALA A 119 6.49 17.06 10.15
C ALA A 119 7.39 18.29 10.32
N VAL A 120 7.78 18.62 11.56
CA VAL A 120 8.72 19.71 11.84
C VAL A 120 10.09 19.46 11.20
N LEU A 121 10.63 18.24 11.28
CA LEU A 121 11.91 17.91 10.63
C LEU A 121 11.85 18.06 9.11
N TYR A 122 10.84 17.49 8.47
CA TYR A 122 10.66 17.58 7.03
C TYR A 122 10.53 19.03 6.58
N VAL A 123 9.62 19.80 7.18
CA VAL A 123 9.44 21.23 6.88
C VAL A 123 10.75 21.99 7.07
N SER A 124 11.48 21.74 8.16
CA SER A 124 12.76 22.41 8.43
C SER A 124 13.83 22.11 7.39
N ILE A 125 13.87 20.88 6.84
CA ILE A 125 14.80 20.52 5.76
C ILE A 125 14.35 21.14 4.43
N TYR A 126 13.05 21.06 4.11
CA TYR A 126 12.48 21.64 2.90
C TYR A 126 12.65 23.16 2.85
N MET A 127 12.46 23.87 3.96
CA MET A 127 12.66 25.33 4.02
C MET A 127 14.12 25.76 3.81
N LYS A 128 15.09 24.84 3.83
CA LYS A 128 16.48 25.14 3.42
C LYS A 128 16.65 25.18 1.90
N GLN A 129 15.70 24.66 1.13
CA GLN A 129 15.70 24.75 -0.31
C GLN A 129 15.18 26.14 -0.74
N PRO A 130 15.96 26.97 -1.45
CA PRO A 130 15.53 28.34 -1.80
C PRO A 130 14.21 28.40 -2.55
N ARG A 131 13.95 27.43 -3.44
CA ARG A 131 12.67 27.33 -4.15
C ARG A 131 11.49 27.17 -3.20
N VAL A 132 11.61 26.30 -2.19
CA VAL A 132 10.53 26.08 -1.21
C VAL A 132 10.37 27.28 -0.28
N ALA A 133 11.48 27.83 0.23
CA ALA A 133 11.45 29.05 1.05
C ALA A 133 10.80 30.23 0.30
N SER A 134 10.97 30.30 -1.02
CA SER A 134 10.35 31.34 -1.85
C SER A 134 8.85 31.18 -2.06
N LEU A 135 8.29 29.98 -1.83
CA LEU A 135 6.86 29.70 -1.90
C LEU A 135 6.15 30.05 -0.59
N PHE A 136 6.72 29.68 0.55
CA PHE A 136 6.11 29.85 1.87
C PHE A 136 6.73 31.02 2.64
N ARG A 137 6.39 32.25 2.23
CA ARG A 137 7.02 33.49 2.72
C ARG A 137 6.35 34.05 3.98
N SER A 138 5.02 34.04 4.01
CA SER A 138 4.27 34.56 5.15
C SER A 138 4.14 33.52 6.25
N GLU A 139 3.81 33.98 7.46
CA GLU A 139 3.56 33.10 8.60
C GLU A 139 2.41 32.13 8.31
N ASP A 140 1.31 32.61 7.72
CA ASP A 140 0.16 31.79 7.31
C ASP A 140 0.54 30.68 6.31
N GLN A 141 1.41 31.00 5.35
CA GLN A 141 1.88 30.02 4.36
C GLN A 141 2.79 28.97 5.02
N GLN A 142 3.63 29.36 5.98
CA GLN A 142 4.48 28.43 6.73
C GLN A 142 3.67 27.54 7.67
N TYR A 143 2.65 28.07 8.34
CA TYR A 143 1.71 27.27 9.11
C TYR A 143 0.95 26.30 8.21
N PHE A 144 0.47 26.76 7.06
CA PHE A 144 -0.15 25.87 6.08
C PHE A 144 0.80 24.74 5.67
N PHE A 145 2.06 25.04 5.35
CA PHE A 145 3.03 24.03 4.98
C PHE A 145 3.22 22.98 6.09
N LEU A 146 3.33 23.41 7.34
CA LEU A 146 3.50 22.51 8.48
C LEU A 146 2.26 21.67 8.76
N PHE A 147 1.09 22.31 8.91
CA PHE A 147 -0.14 21.61 9.27
C PHE A 147 -0.63 20.70 8.16
N GLN A 148 -0.54 21.13 6.89
CA GLN A 148 -0.93 20.30 5.76
C GLN A 148 0.04 19.13 5.56
N THR A 149 1.33 19.32 5.81
CA THR A 149 2.31 18.21 5.81
C THR A 149 1.96 17.19 6.90
N LEU A 150 1.68 17.64 8.12
CA LEU A 150 1.30 16.76 9.23
C LEU A 150 0.01 15.99 8.94
N ASP A 151 -1.00 16.68 8.41
CA ASP A 151 -2.28 16.09 8.02
C ASP A 151 -2.07 14.99 6.96
N TYR A 152 -1.33 15.28 5.89
CA TYR A 152 -1.03 14.28 4.87
C TYR A 152 -0.13 13.14 5.37
N MET A 153 0.78 13.38 6.32
CA MET A 153 1.55 12.31 6.97
C MET A 153 0.63 11.34 7.73
N ARG A 154 -0.33 11.85 8.49
CA ARG A 154 -1.30 11.02 9.22
C ARG A 154 -2.15 10.21 8.27
N MET A 155 -2.67 10.87 7.23
CA MET A 155 -3.51 10.19 6.25
C MET A 155 -2.74 9.16 5.43
N ALA A 156 -1.48 9.43 5.09
CA ALA A 156 -0.63 8.42 4.47
C ALA A 156 -0.48 7.19 5.38
N LEU A 157 -0.30 7.35 6.68
CA LEU A 157 -0.25 6.19 7.58
C LEU A 157 -1.56 5.42 7.67
N MET A 158 -2.71 6.11 7.62
CA MET A 158 -4.03 5.47 7.71
C MET A 158 -4.49 4.80 6.41
N LEU A 159 -4.09 5.36 5.27
CA LEU A 159 -4.46 4.86 3.94
C LEU A 159 -3.42 3.89 3.35
N ASP A 160 -2.35 3.62 4.10
CA ASP A 160 -1.34 2.64 3.72
C ASP A 160 -1.92 1.22 3.80
N ILE A 161 -1.65 0.43 2.76
CA ILE A 161 -2.06 -0.98 2.73
C ILE A 161 -0.83 -1.81 3.02
N GLY A 162 -0.80 -2.34 4.25
CA GLY A 162 0.32 -3.09 4.79
C GLY A 162 0.82 -4.21 3.87
N HIS A 163 2.15 -4.27 3.75
CA HIS A 163 2.93 -5.19 2.94
C HIS A 163 2.54 -6.66 3.17
N CYS A 164 1.83 -7.24 2.21
CA CYS A 164 1.45 -8.65 2.27
C CYS A 164 2.54 -9.60 1.74
N THR A 165 3.70 -9.09 1.32
CA THR A 165 4.77 -9.91 0.76
C THR A 165 6.16 -9.42 1.19
N PRO A 166 7.16 -10.32 1.29
CA PRO A 166 8.55 -9.97 1.56
C PRO A 166 9.22 -9.14 0.44
N TYR A 167 8.48 -8.72 -0.60
CA TYR A 167 8.99 -7.94 -1.72
C TYR A 167 8.58 -6.46 -1.67
N ASP A 168 7.58 -6.12 -0.87
CA ASP A 168 7.03 -4.75 -0.82
C ASP A 168 7.77 -3.83 0.17
N TRP A 169 8.77 -4.32 0.90
CA TRP A 169 9.54 -3.56 1.90
C TRP A 169 10.27 -2.32 1.36
N TYR A 170 10.37 -2.19 0.04
CA TYR A 170 11.03 -1.07 -0.63
C TYR A 170 10.08 0.00 -1.16
N THR A 171 8.76 -0.24 -1.15
CA THR A 171 7.78 0.71 -1.73
C THR A 171 6.54 0.82 -0.85
N THR A 172 6.25 2.03 -0.36
CA THR A 172 4.96 2.35 0.27
C THR A 172 3.98 2.81 -0.81
N GLN A 173 2.75 2.31 -0.79
CA GLN A 173 1.78 2.56 -1.86
C GLN A 173 0.43 2.97 -1.29
N HIS A 174 -0.18 3.97 -1.93
CA HIS A 174 -1.42 4.58 -1.46
C HIS A 174 -2.49 4.45 -2.51
N PHE A 175 -3.57 3.74 -2.15
CA PHE A 175 -4.74 3.60 -2.99
C PHE A 175 -5.97 3.89 -2.14
N SER A 176 -6.62 5.04 -2.39
CA SER A 176 -7.82 5.46 -1.67
C SER A 176 -8.92 4.40 -1.68
N ILE A 177 -9.00 3.58 -2.74
CA ILE A 177 -10.01 2.51 -2.84
C ILE A 177 -9.79 1.38 -1.83
N ALA A 178 -8.54 1.02 -1.52
CA ALA A 178 -8.29 -0.19 -0.75
C ALA A 178 -8.04 0.04 0.73
N SER A 179 -7.87 1.30 1.14
CA SER A 179 -8.12 1.69 2.53
C SER A 179 -9.58 1.49 2.97
N LEU A 180 -10.52 1.23 2.04
CA LEU A 180 -11.89 0.83 2.38
C LEU A 180 -12.01 -0.63 2.86
N CYS A 181 -11.04 -1.48 2.51
CA CYS A 181 -11.12 -2.91 2.80
C CYS A 181 -10.58 -3.15 4.21
N ASN A 182 -11.45 -3.40 5.21
CA ASN A 182 -10.94 -3.66 6.55
C ASN A 182 -10.16 -4.97 6.63
N HIS A 183 -9.40 -5.08 7.72
CA HIS A 183 -8.63 -6.25 8.04
C HIS A 183 -9.49 -7.49 8.35
N ALA A 184 -9.09 -8.65 7.80
CA ALA A 184 -9.40 -9.96 8.37
C ALA A 184 -8.18 -10.90 8.34
N CYS A 185 -7.96 -11.66 9.41
CA CYS A 185 -6.90 -12.67 9.46
C CYS A 185 -7.18 -13.87 8.55
N TYR A 186 -8.45 -14.11 8.22
CA TYR A 186 -8.90 -15.00 7.15
C TYR A 186 -9.72 -14.17 6.17
N PRO A 187 -9.06 -13.49 5.22
CA PRO A 187 -9.72 -12.53 4.34
C PRO A 187 -10.46 -13.23 3.20
N ASN A 188 -11.50 -12.59 2.65
CA ASN A 188 -12.17 -13.08 1.42
C ASN A 188 -11.55 -12.51 0.14
N THR A 189 -10.70 -11.49 0.27
CA THR A 189 -10.06 -10.78 -0.84
C THR A 189 -8.57 -10.59 -0.56
N MET A 190 -7.80 -10.50 -1.63
CA MET A 190 -6.36 -10.27 -1.61
C MET A 190 -6.02 -8.97 -2.34
N ALA A 191 -5.30 -8.07 -1.67
CA ALA A 191 -4.68 -6.91 -2.30
C ALA A 191 -3.30 -7.29 -2.84
N LEU A 192 -3.11 -7.12 -4.15
CA LEU A 192 -1.84 -7.32 -4.84
C LEU A 192 -1.49 -6.08 -5.66
N TYR A 193 -0.23 -5.70 -5.65
CA TYR A 193 0.27 -4.65 -6.52
C TYR A 193 0.96 -5.24 -7.75
N HIS A 194 0.70 -4.66 -8.92
CA HIS A 194 1.41 -4.99 -10.13
C HIS A 194 1.44 -3.80 -11.10
N ALA A 195 2.65 -3.41 -11.51
CA ALA A 195 2.88 -2.41 -12.54
C ALA A 195 2.14 -1.07 -12.31
N GLY A 196 2.19 -0.54 -11.09
CA GLY A 196 1.48 0.70 -10.74
C GLY A 196 0.02 0.52 -10.36
N HIS A 197 -0.54 -0.68 -10.52
CA HIS A 197 -1.95 -0.95 -10.28
C HIS A 197 -2.17 -1.81 -9.05
N LEU A 198 -3.17 -1.44 -8.26
CA LEU A 198 -3.73 -2.32 -7.25
C LEU A 198 -4.75 -3.29 -7.89
N LYS A 199 -4.64 -4.56 -7.52
CA LYS A 199 -5.58 -5.63 -7.86
C LYS A 199 -6.17 -6.20 -6.59
N LEU A 200 -7.50 -6.15 -6.47
CA LEU A 200 -8.26 -6.84 -5.43
C LEU A 200 -8.79 -8.15 -6.00
N ILE A 201 -8.23 -9.28 -5.55
CA ILE A 201 -8.57 -10.61 -6.04
C ILE A 201 -9.44 -11.33 -5.01
N VAL A 202 -10.66 -11.68 -5.38
CA VAL A 202 -11.54 -12.48 -4.55
C VAL A 202 -10.99 -13.90 -4.45
N VAL A 203 -10.68 -14.34 -3.23
CA VAL A 203 -10.13 -15.68 -2.95
C VAL A 203 -11.12 -16.57 -2.21
N ARG A 204 -12.24 -16.02 -1.72
CA ARG A 204 -13.36 -16.78 -1.15
C ARG A 204 -14.68 -16.18 -1.63
N ARG A 205 -15.73 -17.00 -1.67
CA ARG A 205 -17.08 -16.52 -1.99
C ARG A 205 -17.49 -15.38 -1.03
N ILE A 206 -18.04 -14.31 -1.59
CA ILE A 206 -18.56 -13.14 -0.85
C ILE A 206 -20.08 -13.14 -0.99
N ALA A 207 -20.81 -13.22 0.11
CA ALA A 207 -22.26 -13.13 0.10
C ALA A 207 -22.73 -11.68 -0.15
N LYS A 208 -23.97 -11.51 -0.64
CA LYS A 208 -24.55 -10.17 -0.80
C LYS A 208 -24.62 -9.47 0.56
N GLY A 209 -24.01 -8.28 0.67
CA GLY A 209 -23.92 -7.51 1.91
C GLY A 209 -22.76 -7.93 2.83
N GLU A 210 -21.97 -8.94 2.45
CA GLU A 210 -20.72 -9.26 3.14
C GLU A 210 -19.64 -8.25 2.77
N GLN A 211 -18.81 -7.89 3.75
CA GLN A 211 -17.73 -6.94 3.58
C GLN A 211 -16.55 -7.55 2.81
N ILE A 212 -15.94 -6.78 1.92
CA ILE A 212 -14.65 -7.12 1.31
C ILE A 212 -13.55 -6.89 2.36
N THR A 213 -12.77 -7.93 2.64
CA THR A 213 -11.70 -7.88 3.66
C THR A 213 -10.37 -8.33 3.07
N ILE A 214 -9.28 -7.68 3.52
CA ILE A 214 -7.90 -8.00 3.13
C ILE A 214 -7.03 -8.28 4.37
N PRO A 215 -5.90 -8.98 4.23
CA PRO A 215 -4.95 -9.09 5.33
C PRO A 215 -4.09 -7.81 5.40
N TYR A 216 -3.94 -7.22 6.59
CA TYR A 216 -3.01 -6.10 6.84
C TYR A 216 -1.65 -6.62 7.31
N VAL A 217 -1.61 -7.89 7.74
CA VAL A 217 -0.43 -8.59 8.20
C VAL A 217 0.01 -9.60 7.16
N SER A 218 1.32 -9.83 7.10
CA SER A 218 1.87 -10.99 6.41
C SER A 218 1.23 -12.26 6.98
N PRO A 219 0.66 -13.13 6.15
CA PRO A 219 0.14 -14.40 6.61
C PRO A 219 1.23 -15.47 6.78
N VAL A 220 2.50 -15.12 6.59
CA VAL A 220 3.63 -16.06 6.50
C VAL A 220 4.13 -16.50 7.88
N GLU A 221 3.64 -15.92 8.97
CA GLU A 221 4.05 -16.37 10.31
C GLU A 221 3.24 -17.58 10.80
N GLU A 222 3.97 -18.61 11.24
CA GLU A 222 3.42 -19.83 11.84
C GLU A 222 2.47 -19.49 12.99
N PHE A 223 1.37 -20.25 13.10
CA PHE A 223 0.27 -20.00 14.06
C PHE A 223 0.72 -19.84 15.51
N ALA A 224 1.83 -20.47 15.91
CA ALA A 224 2.37 -20.37 17.27
C ALA A 224 2.98 -18.99 17.60
N CYS A 225 3.53 -18.28 16.60
CA CYS A 225 4.01 -16.89 16.74
C CYS A 225 2.93 -15.86 16.37
N ARG A 226 1.88 -16.31 15.66
CA ARG A 226 0.83 -15.47 15.07
C ARG A 226 -0.05 -14.77 16.10
N GLU A 227 -0.30 -15.34 17.28
CA GLU A 227 -1.13 -14.67 18.28
C GLU A 227 -0.44 -13.42 18.86
N ASP A 228 0.86 -13.50 19.11
CA ASP A 228 1.66 -12.38 19.62
C ASP A 228 1.99 -11.37 18.52
N HIS A 229 2.23 -11.82 17.29
CA HIS A 229 2.39 -10.93 16.14
C HIS A 229 1.09 -10.24 15.74
N ILE A 230 -0.05 -10.93 15.76
CA ILE A 230 -1.36 -10.29 15.55
C ILE A 230 -1.60 -9.28 16.66
N LYS A 231 -1.31 -9.56 17.94
CA LYS A 231 -1.42 -8.57 19.03
C LYS A 231 -0.48 -7.36 18.80
N ALA A 232 0.74 -7.60 18.33
CA ALA A 232 1.71 -6.55 18.03
C ALA A 232 1.30 -5.70 16.82
N VAL A 233 0.78 -6.30 15.74
CA VAL A 233 0.34 -5.58 14.55
C VAL A 233 -1.06 -5.00 14.69
N ILE A 234 -1.96 -5.59 15.48
CA ILE A 234 -3.21 -4.94 15.88
C ILE A 234 -2.91 -3.62 16.58
N LYS A 235 -1.87 -3.60 17.44
CA LYS A 235 -1.36 -2.38 18.08
C LYS A 235 -0.72 -1.41 17.08
N ASP A 236 0.12 -1.90 16.17
CA ASP A 236 0.83 -1.06 15.18
C ASP A 236 -0.05 -0.55 14.02
N ALA A 237 -1.07 -1.31 13.62
CA ALA A 237 -2.03 -0.99 12.55
C ALA A 237 -3.31 -0.33 13.09
N MET A 238 -3.32 0.08 14.36
CA MET A 238 -4.45 0.76 15.02
C MET A 238 -5.79 0.00 14.96
N ILE A 239 -5.75 -1.32 14.83
CA ILE A 239 -6.95 -2.15 14.91
C ILE A 239 -7.22 -2.37 16.40
N SER A 240 -8.36 -1.95 16.94
CA SER A 240 -8.61 -2.13 18.37
C SER A 240 -9.01 -3.56 18.73
N THR A 241 -9.70 -4.28 17.84
CA THR A 241 -10.09 -5.70 18.01
C THR A 241 -10.46 -6.32 16.65
N CYS A 242 -9.78 -7.40 16.22
CA CYS A 242 -10.21 -8.15 15.04
C CYS A 242 -11.28 -9.19 15.43
N ILE A 243 -12.43 -9.19 14.74
CA ILE A 243 -13.56 -10.09 14.99
C ILE A 243 -13.83 -11.06 13.83
N CYS A 244 -12.79 -11.37 13.05
CA CYS A 244 -12.90 -12.31 11.93
C CYS A 244 -13.11 -13.75 12.42
N ASP A 245 -13.38 -14.67 11.50
CA ASP A 245 -13.65 -16.09 11.79
C ASP A 245 -12.56 -16.79 12.61
N LEU A 246 -11.33 -16.26 12.61
CA LEU A 246 -10.19 -16.79 13.37
C LEU A 246 -10.00 -16.14 14.73
N CYS A 247 -10.27 -14.83 14.84
CA CYS A 247 -9.96 -14.07 16.06
C CYS A 247 -11.15 -14.02 17.02
N ASP A 248 -12.37 -14.16 16.51
CA ASP A 248 -13.56 -14.31 17.33
C ASP A 248 -13.62 -15.76 17.88
N PRO A 249 -13.57 -15.96 19.21
CA PRO A 249 -13.54 -17.30 19.79
C PRO A 249 -14.77 -18.16 19.46
N ALA A 250 -15.95 -17.54 19.34
CA ALA A 250 -17.19 -18.23 19.04
C ALA A 250 -17.24 -18.66 17.55
N LYS A 251 -16.81 -17.78 16.64
CA LYS A 251 -16.69 -18.11 15.22
C LYS A 251 -15.60 -19.15 14.98
N PHE A 252 -14.48 -19.05 15.66
CA PHE A 252 -13.40 -20.03 15.58
C PHE A 252 -13.85 -21.40 16.06
N LEU A 253 -14.59 -21.47 17.17
CA LEU A 253 -15.18 -22.74 17.65
C LEU A 253 -16.18 -23.31 16.63
N SER A 254 -17.07 -22.48 16.08
CA SER A 254 -18.01 -22.88 15.03
C SER A 254 -17.30 -23.42 13.78
N LEU A 255 -16.23 -22.75 13.35
CA LEU A 255 -15.36 -23.21 12.26
C LEU A 255 -14.73 -24.56 12.61
N LYS A 256 -14.15 -24.70 13.80
CA LYS A 256 -13.55 -25.95 14.29
C LYS A 256 -14.57 -27.10 14.35
N MET A 257 -15.80 -26.84 14.78
CA MET A 257 -16.87 -27.83 14.84
C MET A 257 -17.34 -28.26 13.44
N LYS A 258 -17.46 -27.32 12.49
CA LYS A 258 -17.75 -27.65 11.08
C LYS A 258 -16.66 -28.53 10.47
N LEU A 259 -15.39 -28.22 10.80
CA LEU A 259 -14.24 -28.99 10.34
C LEU A 259 -14.21 -30.42 10.92
N LEU A 260 -14.58 -30.61 12.20
CA LEU A 260 -14.63 -31.93 12.84
C LEU A 260 -15.73 -32.84 12.26
N ASN A 261 -16.80 -32.26 11.71
CA ASN A 261 -17.92 -33.02 11.13
C ASN A 261 -17.69 -33.40 9.66
N GLN A 262 -16.68 -32.83 8.99
CA GLN A 262 -16.31 -33.19 7.63
C GLN A 262 -15.18 -34.23 7.69
N ASN A 263 -15.51 -35.51 7.48
CA ASN A 263 -14.55 -36.62 7.37
C ASN A 263 -13.69 -36.46 6.11
N VAL A 264 -12.78 -35.49 6.09
CA VAL A 264 -11.92 -35.29 4.93
C VAL A 264 -10.55 -35.90 5.18
N CYS A 265 -10.34 -37.06 4.57
CA CYS A 265 -9.03 -37.68 4.43
C CYS A 265 -8.26 -36.95 3.32
N VAL A 266 -7.37 -36.02 3.68
CA VAL A 266 -6.43 -35.43 2.72
C VAL A 266 -5.25 -36.38 2.57
N LYS A 267 -5.14 -37.03 1.42
CA LYS A 267 -3.85 -37.63 1.01
C LYS A 267 -2.83 -36.50 0.89
N ARG A 268 -1.89 -36.47 1.82
CA ARG A 268 -0.71 -35.59 1.81
C ARG A 268 0.08 -35.84 0.51
N GLN A 269 0.51 -34.75 -0.13
CA GLN A 269 1.82 -34.56 -0.81
C GLN A 269 1.97 -34.43 -2.34
N ASP A 270 1.03 -34.76 -3.23
CA ASP A 270 1.46 -34.88 -4.66
C ASP A 270 1.26 -33.64 -5.57
N PHE A 271 0.60 -32.56 -5.13
CA PHE A 271 0.23 -31.45 -6.05
C PHE A 271 1.19 -30.24 -6.05
N MET A 272 2.06 -30.10 -5.03
CA MET A 272 2.92 -28.91 -4.89
C MET A 272 4.19 -28.95 -5.74
N LEU A 273 4.81 -30.13 -5.92
CA LEU A 273 6.08 -30.26 -6.65
C LEU A 273 6.06 -29.72 -8.09
N PRO A 274 5.03 -30.00 -8.93
CA PRO A 274 5.04 -29.56 -10.33
C PRO A 274 4.97 -28.03 -10.49
N ILE A 275 4.29 -27.34 -9.56
CA ILE A 275 4.16 -25.87 -9.55
C ILE A 275 5.49 -25.22 -9.11
N MET A 276 6.20 -25.86 -8.19
CA MET A 276 7.47 -25.38 -7.62
C MET A 276 8.65 -25.47 -8.59
N GLU A 277 8.70 -26.48 -9.45
CA GLU A 277 9.91 -26.80 -10.23
C GLU A 277 10.00 -26.10 -11.60
N ASN A 278 8.88 -25.80 -12.26
CA ASN A 278 8.92 -25.37 -13.67
C ASN A 278 8.65 -23.88 -13.90
N GLY A 279 8.13 -23.14 -12.92
CA GLY A 279 7.79 -21.72 -13.10
C GLY A 279 6.69 -21.45 -14.15
N ASP A 280 6.08 -22.50 -14.72
CA ASP A 280 4.91 -22.43 -15.59
C ASP A 280 3.65 -22.31 -14.75
N PHE A 281 3.45 -21.12 -14.21
CA PHE A 281 2.25 -20.78 -13.48
C PHE A 281 1.09 -20.57 -14.45
N GLN A 282 0.14 -21.52 -14.50
CA GLN A 282 -1.10 -21.39 -15.28
C GLN A 282 -2.22 -20.85 -14.37
N PRO A 283 -2.70 -19.60 -14.55
CA PRO A 283 -3.77 -19.01 -13.73
C PRO A 283 -5.03 -19.89 -13.66
N GLU A 284 -5.33 -20.61 -14.74
CA GLU A 284 -6.46 -21.54 -14.83
C GLU A 284 -6.32 -22.76 -13.91
N ALA A 285 -5.09 -23.21 -13.62
CA ALA A 285 -4.84 -24.35 -12.74
C ALA A 285 -5.06 -23.99 -11.27
N LEU A 286 -4.62 -22.79 -10.84
CA LEU A 286 -4.91 -22.29 -9.49
C LEU A 286 -6.40 -21.97 -9.34
N ARG A 287 -7.02 -21.34 -10.34
CA ARG A 287 -8.46 -21.09 -10.35
C ARG A 287 -9.24 -22.40 -10.20
N ARG A 288 -8.92 -23.43 -10.99
CA ARG A 288 -9.51 -24.76 -10.86
C ARG A 288 -9.25 -25.38 -9.49
N PHE A 289 -8.04 -25.28 -8.94
CA PHE A 289 -7.74 -25.78 -7.60
C PHE A 289 -8.57 -25.07 -6.51
N CYS A 290 -8.68 -23.74 -6.57
CA CYS A 290 -9.52 -22.96 -5.65
C CYS A 290 -11.00 -23.29 -5.84
N GLU A 291 -11.47 -23.45 -7.07
CA GLU A 291 -12.86 -23.83 -7.35
C GLU A 291 -13.15 -25.27 -6.90
N GLN A 292 -12.20 -26.20 -7.05
CA GLN A 292 -12.35 -27.63 -6.78
C GLN A 292 -12.08 -28.02 -5.33
N HIS A 293 -11.19 -27.34 -4.62
CA HIS A 293 -10.68 -27.85 -3.34
C HIS A 293 -10.75 -26.83 -2.19
N LEU A 294 -11.01 -25.54 -2.45
CA LEU A 294 -11.10 -24.55 -1.37
C LEU A 294 -12.31 -24.76 -0.45
N HIS A 295 -13.31 -25.51 -0.93
CA HIS A 295 -14.46 -25.96 -0.15
C HIS A 295 -14.25 -27.33 0.54
N GLU A 296 -13.19 -28.06 0.18
CA GLU A 296 -12.91 -29.43 0.64
C GLU A 296 -11.67 -29.52 1.57
N LEU A 297 -10.87 -28.45 1.73
CA LEU A 297 -9.61 -28.54 2.48
C LEU A 297 -9.78 -28.41 4.02
N PRO A 298 -9.26 -29.33 4.85
CA PRO A 298 -9.84 -29.64 6.16
C PRO A 298 -8.80 -29.75 7.31
N SER A 299 -7.64 -29.08 7.23
CA SER A 299 -6.63 -29.08 8.31
C SER A 299 -5.46 -28.14 8.04
N PRO A 300 -4.94 -27.46 9.08
CA PRO A 300 -5.44 -26.18 9.59
C PRO A 300 -5.26 -25.08 8.52
N ILE A 301 -5.80 -23.89 8.79
CA ILE A 301 -5.65 -22.67 7.97
C ILE A 301 -4.21 -22.44 7.44
N GLU A 302 -3.20 -23.00 8.10
CA GLU A 302 -1.81 -23.13 7.68
C GLU A 302 -1.60 -23.63 6.24
N LYS A 303 -2.28 -24.68 5.75
CA LYS A 303 -2.00 -25.22 4.41
C LYS A 303 -2.54 -24.34 3.28
N VAL A 304 -3.75 -23.79 3.46
CA VAL A 304 -4.32 -22.81 2.51
C VAL A 304 -3.49 -21.54 2.54
N GLN A 305 -3.00 -21.15 3.72
CA GLN A 305 -2.16 -19.99 3.88
C GLN A 305 -0.77 -20.19 3.26
N ILE A 306 -0.13 -21.35 3.45
CA ILE A 306 1.11 -21.75 2.76
C ILE A 306 0.88 -21.75 1.25
N ALA A 307 -0.17 -22.41 0.74
CA ALA A 307 -0.46 -22.39 -0.69
C ALA A 307 -0.69 -20.97 -1.25
N THR A 308 -1.38 -20.11 -0.48
CA THR A 308 -1.60 -18.70 -0.84
C THR A 308 -0.30 -17.88 -0.76
N ASN A 309 0.57 -18.15 0.23
CA ASN A 309 1.86 -17.47 0.40
C ASN A 309 2.86 -17.92 -0.66
N GLU A 310 2.87 -19.20 -1.02
CA GLU A 310 3.63 -19.76 -2.13
C GLU A 310 3.13 -19.23 -3.47
N PHE A 311 1.82 -19.03 -3.64
CA PHE A 311 1.27 -18.30 -4.77
C PHE A 311 1.80 -16.85 -4.84
N ARG A 312 1.80 -16.13 -3.71
CA ARG A 312 2.38 -14.76 -3.65
C ARG A 312 3.86 -14.76 -4.01
N PHE A 313 4.61 -15.70 -3.46
CA PHE A 313 6.05 -15.84 -3.68
C PHE A 313 6.36 -16.20 -5.14
N SER A 314 5.61 -17.13 -5.72
CA SER A 314 5.73 -17.55 -7.12
C SER A 314 5.32 -16.45 -8.09
N THR A 315 4.26 -15.69 -7.79
CA THR A 315 3.86 -14.51 -8.58
C THR A 315 4.94 -13.43 -8.52
N GLY A 316 5.55 -13.20 -7.35
CA GLY A 316 6.70 -12.31 -7.19
C GLY A 316 7.91 -12.77 -7.99
N LYS A 317 8.23 -14.08 -8.00
CA LYS A 317 9.30 -14.65 -8.83
C LYS A 317 9.03 -14.54 -10.32
N ALA A 318 7.80 -14.80 -10.75
CA ALA A 318 7.39 -14.61 -12.15
C ALA A 318 7.54 -13.15 -12.56
N PHE A 319 7.14 -12.21 -11.71
CA PHE A 319 7.38 -10.78 -11.91
C PHE A 319 8.87 -10.45 -12.05
N ILE A 320 9.73 -10.95 -11.16
CA ILE A 320 11.19 -10.74 -11.27
C ILE A 320 11.70 -11.29 -12.60
N LYS A 321 11.28 -12.49 -12.99
CA LYS A 321 11.66 -13.11 -14.27
C LYS A 321 11.19 -12.29 -15.47
N ASP A 322 9.97 -11.76 -15.43
CA ASP A 322 9.42 -10.91 -16.48
C ASP A 322 10.15 -9.56 -16.56
N VAL A 323 10.48 -8.95 -15.41
CA VAL A 323 11.29 -7.73 -15.34
C VAL A 323 12.71 -8.00 -15.83
N GLU A 324 13.34 -9.10 -15.42
CA GLU A 324 14.65 -9.53 -15.90
C GLU A 324 14.64 -9.79 -17.41
N ASN A 325 13.58 -10.42 -17.93
CA ASN A 325 13.41 -10.66 -19.36
C ASN A 325 13.16 -9.37 -20.13
N ALA A 326 12.31 -8.48 -19.63
CA ALA A 326 12.07 -7.16 -20.21
C ALA A 326 13.34 -6.31 -20.21
N ILE A 327 14.10 -6.34 -19.11
CA ILE A 327 15.43 -5.74 -19.04
C ILE A 327 16.31 -6.35 -20.11
N ARG A 328 16.46 -7.70 -20.16
CA ARG A 328 17.30 -8.42 -21.14
C ARG A 328 16.94 -8.09 -22.58
N LEU A 329 15.66 -8.07 -22.93
CA LEU A 329 15.18 -7.69 -24.27
C LEU A 329 15.53 -6.24 -24.57
N ALA A 330 15.33 -5.33 -23.62
CA ALA A 330 15.77 -3.93 -23.71
C ALA A 330 17.31 -3.75 -23.66
N LEU A 331 18.10 -4.78 -23.34
CA LEU A 331 19.57 -4.78 -23.50
C LEU A 331 20.00 -5.27 -24.88
N ALA A 332 19.12 -6.02 -25.58
CA ALA A 332 19.42 -6.68 -26.84
C ALA A 332 19.04 -5.83 -28.07
N GLU A 333 18.22 -4.79 -27.88
CA GLU A 333 17.92 -3.70 -28.83
C GLU A 333 18.90 -2.52 -28.67
#